data_AF-A0AA41R7I1-F1
#
_entry.id   AF-A0AA41R7I1-F1
#
_cell.length_a   1.000
_cell.length_b   1.000
_cell.length_c   1.000
_cell.angle_alpha   90.00
_cell.angle_beta   90.00
_cell.angle_gamma   90.00
#
_symmetry.space_group_name_H-M   'P 1'
#
loop_
_entity.id
_entity.type
_entity.pdbx_description
1 polymer ?
#
loop_
_entity_poly.entity_id
_entity_poly.type
_entity_poly.pdbx_seq_one_letter_code
_entity_poly.pdbx_strand_id
1 'polypeptide(L)'
;MTNAINIKIIADNCRGCRRCQLACSWHDPGPLNPRLAGITILRLDDGATDYPLINMECLERFCGKQNRRPEDATIDRITPACVDACLFGALECLPMEENANE
;
A
#
# COMPACT_ATOMS: atom_id res chain seq x y z
N MET A 1 3.20 -17.81 7.54
CA MET A 1 2.56 -17.67 6.22
C MET A 1 2.27 -16.19 6.04
N THR A 2 2.85 -15.57 5.03
CA THR A 2 2.71 -14.13 4.78
C THR A 2 1.40 -13.91 4.03
N ASN A 3 0.38 -13.35 4.69
CA ASN A 3 -0.86 -12.99 4.03
C ASN A 3 -0.62 -11.75 3.17
N ALA A 4 -0.55 -11.93 1.86
CA ALA A 4 -0.39 -10.81 0.92
C ALA A 4 -1.74 -10.09 0.79
N ILE A 5 -1.80 -8.83 1.21
CA ILE A 5 -2.95 -7.96 1.01
C ILE A 5 -3.04 -7.59 -0.47
N ASN A 6 -4.21 -7.78 -1.09
CA ASN A 6 -4.44 -7.40 -2.48
C ASN A 6 -4.84 -5.92 -2.55
N ILE A 7 -4.05 -5.11 -3.26
CA ILE A 7 -4.27 -3.67 -3.41
C ILE A 7 -4.51 -3.35 -4.87
N LYS A 8 -5.68 -2.77 -5.14
CA LYS A 8 -6.04 -2.24 -6.46
C LYS A 8 -5.51 -0.82 -6.61
N ILE A 9 -4.83 -0.56 -7.73
CA ILE A 9 -4.32 0.77 -8.09
C ILE A 9 -5.26 1.37 -9.14
N ILE A 10 -5.82 2.55 -8.85
CA ILE A 10 -6.63 3.34 -9.78
C ILE A 10 -5.81 4.59 -10.14
N ALA A 11 -4.96 4.49 -11.15
CA ALA A 11 -3.97 5.52 -11.48
C ALA A 11 -4.61 6.88 -11.79
N ASP A 12 -5.77 6.89 -12.47
CA ASP A 12 -6.52 8.11 -12.83
C ASP A 12 -6.91 8.98 -11.62
N ASN A 13 -7.01 8.36 -10.45
CA ASN A 13 -7.34 9.04 -9.20
C ASN A 13 -6.10 9.60 -8.49
N CYS A 14 -4.89 9.20 -8.88
CA CYS A 14 -3.66 9.63 -8.22
C CYS A 14 -3.34 11.08 -8.58
N ARG A 15 -3.06 11.89 -7.54
CA ARG A 15 -2.75 13.33 -7.68
C ARG A 15 -1.29 13.67 -7.38
N GLY A 16 -0.42 12.65 -7.34
CA GLY A 16 1.00 12.88 -7.05
C GLY A 16 1.30 13.43 -5.66
N CYS A 17 0.35 13.38 -4.72
CA CYS A 17 0.46 14.04 -3.41
C CYS A 17 1.43 13.37 -2.42
N ARG A 18 1.89 12.13 -2.73
CA ARG A 18 2.89 11.36 -1.95
C ARG A 18 2.52 11.06 -0.50
N ARG A 19 1.27 11.28 -0.09
CA ARG A 19 0.76 10.92 1.25
C ARG A 19 0.95 9.44 1.56
N CYS A 20 0.73 8.59 0.56
CA CYS A 20 0.92 7.15 0.66
C CYS A 20 2.39 6.76 0.92
N GLN A 21 3.37 7.49 0.35
CA GLN A 21 4.79 7.27 0.61
C GLN A 21 5.16 7.65 2.04
N LEU A 22 4.68 8.82 2.51
CA LEU A 22 4.92 9.26 3.89
C LEU A 22 4.32 8.27 4.88
N ALA A 23 3.05 7.91 4.70
CA ALA A 23 2.36 6.97 5.57
C ALA A 23 3.06 5.60 5.60
N CYS A 24 3.47 5.07 4.45
CA CYS A 24 4.19 3.81 4.39
C CYS A 24 5.55 3.88 5.09
N SER A 25 6.30 4.99 4.92
CA SER A 25 7.65 5.14 5.52
C SER A 25 7.67 5.15 7.05
N TRP A 26 6.54 5.43 7.71
CA TRP A 26 6.43 5.31 9.16
C TRP A 26 6.55 3.88 9.68
N HIS A 27 6.36 2.90 8.80
CA HIS A 27 6.46 1.47 9.13
C HIS A 27 7.83 0.87 8.77
N ASP A 28 8.72 1.66 8.17
CA ASP A 28 10.04 1.17 7.76
C ASP A 28 11.03 1.24 8.92
N PRO A 29 11.93 0.25 9.06
CA PRO A 29 13.03 0.36 10.00
C PRO A 29 14.04 1.41 9.52
N GLY A 30 14.30 2.42 10.34
CA GLY A 30 15.31 3.45 10.07
C GLY A 30 14.75 4.87 10.13
N PRO A 31 15.45 5.85 9.53
CA PRO A 31 14.98 7.23 9.54
C PRO A 31 13.72 7.37 8.69
N LEU A 32 12.79 8.22 9.15
CA LEU A 32 11.58 8.57 8.39
C LEU A 32 11.97 9.19 7.05
N ASN A 33 11.88 8.39 5.97
CA ASN A 33 12.28 8.80 4.63
C ASN A 33 11.28 8.27 3.58
N PRO A 34 10.32 9.10 3.13
CA PRO A 34 9.33 8.70 2.13
C PRO A 34 9.91 8.22 0.79
N ARG A 35 11.18 8.56 0.48
CA ARG A 35 11.85 8.10 -0.76
C ARG A 35 12.31 6.65 -0.67
N LEU A 36 12.39 6.08 0.53
CA LEU A 36 12.79 4.69 0.77
C LEU A 36 11.61 3.76 1.05
N ALA A 37 10.39 4.30 1.09
CA ALA A 37 9.16 3.53 1.27
C ALA A 37 8.98 2.48 0.17
N GLY A 38 8.36 1.35 0.52
CA GLY A 38 7.96 0.28 -0.41
C GLY A 38 6.83 0.67 -1.38
N ILE A 39 6.44 1.95 -1.40
CA ILE A 39 5.58 2.55 -2.41
C ILE A 39 6.25 3.83 -2.95
N THR A 40 6.24 3.98 -4.27
CA THR A 40 6.74 5.18 -4.94
C THR A 40 5.72 5.74 -5.92
N ILE A 41 5.69 7.06 -6.09
CA ILE A 41 4.88 7.68 -7.14
C ILE A 41 5.78 7.98 -8.33
N LEU A 42 5.49 7.35 -9.46
CA LEU A 42 6.10 7.67 -10.74
C LEU A 42 5.30 8.79 -11.40
N ARG A 43 6.03 9.71 -12.04
CA ARG A 43 5.45 10.66 -12.99
C ARG A 43 5.74 10.12 -14.38
N LEU A 44 4.70 9.85 -15.15
CA LEU A 44 4.88 9.36 -16.52
C LEU A 44 5.15 10.54 -17.47
N ASP A 45 5.92 10.28 -18.54
CA ASP A 45 6.47 11.31 -19.42
C ASP A 45 5.41 12.07 -20.23
N ASP A 46 4.16 11.58 -20.27
CA ASP A 46 3.02 12.31 -20.81
C ASP A 46 2.56 13.48 -19.90
N GLY A 47 3.16 13.61 -18.71
CA GLY A 47 2.97 14.72 -17.77
C GLY A 47 1.58 14.79 -17.13
N ALA A 48 0.65 13.92 -17.54
CA ALA A 48 -0.74 13.96 -17.11
C ALA A 48 -1.04 12.94 -16.00
N THR A 49 -0.20 11.92 -15.85
CA THR A 49 -0.52 10.78 -14.99
C THR A 49 0.56 10.52 -13.95
N ASP A 50 0.16 10.55 -12.67
CA ASP A 50 0.97 10.06 -11.56
C ASP A 50 0.57 8.59 -11.26
N TYR A 51 1.53 7.67 -11.21
CA TYR A 51 1.26 6.24 -11.03
C TYR A 51 1.85 5.72 -9.70
N PRO A 52 1.03 5.17 -8.78
CA PRO A 52 1.52 4.48 -7.60
C PRO A 52 2.16 3.15 -7.96
N LEU A 53 3.47 3.02 -7.79
CA LEU A 53 4.22 1.78 -7.92
C LEU A 53 4.47 1.19 -6.53
N ILE A 54 4.03 -0.06 -6.32
CA ILE A 54 4.13 -0.77 -5.05
C ILE A 54 5.09 -1.94 -5.19
N ASN A 55 5.95 -2.15 -4.22
CA ASN A 55 6.80 -3.33 -4.16
C ASN A 55 6.00 -4.53 -3.61
N MET A 56 5.47 -5.36 -4.52
CA MET A 56 4.71 -6.57 -4.17
C MET A 56 5.60 -7.81 -3.96
N GLU A 57 6.89 -7.74 -4.27
CA GLU A 57 7.82 -8.88 -4.20
C GLU A 57 8.68 -8.84 -2.94
N CYS A 58 9.40 -7.75 -2.68
CA CYS A 58 10.25 -7.65 -1.50
C CYS A 58 9.39 -7.51 -0.23
N LEU A 59 9.70 -8.30 0.79
CA LEU A 59 9.03 -8.26 2.10
C LEU A 59 9.46 -7.08 2.96
N GLU A 60 10.47 -6.34 2.53
CA GLU A 60 11.03 -5.21 3.26
C GLU A 60 10.37 -3.90 2.82
N ARG A 61 10.02 -3.06 3.81
CA ARG A 61 9.60 -1.67 3.66
C ARG A 61 8.20 -1.38 3.09
N PHE A 62 7.32 -2.38 3.01
CA PHE A 62 5.94 -2.15 2.59
C PHE A 62 4.94 -2.31 3.73
N CYS A 63 4.21 -1.24 4.05
CA CYS A 63 3.25 -1.20 5.17
C CYS A 63 2.08 -2.20 5.04
N GLY A 64 1.80 -2.69 3.83
CA GLY A 64 0.78 -3.73 3.58
C GLY A 64 1.29 -5.16 3.72
N LYS A 65 2.59 -5.38 3.94
CA LYS A 65 3.15 -6.70 4.21
C LYS A 65 3.43 -6.81 5.69
N GLN A 66 2.45 -7.27 6.45
CA GLN A 66 2.60 -7.47 7.88
C GLN A 66 3.14 -8.88 8.16
N ASN A 67 4.29 -8.96 8.86
CA ASN A 67 4.64 -10.15 9.64
C ASN A 67 3.85 -10.10 10.96
N ARG A 68 2.50 -10.04 10.91
CA ARG A 68 1.71 -10.19 12.12
C ARG A 68 1.64 -11.67 12.47
N ARG A 69 1.92 -11.99 13.73
CA ARG A 69 1.53 -13.29 14.28
C ARG A 69 0.00 -13.30 14.40
N PRO A 70 -0.65 -14.45 14.17
CA PRO A 70 -2.11 -14.57 14.22
C PRO A 70 -2.73 -14.02 15.52
N GLU A 71 -2.00 -14.11 16.64
CA GLU A 71 -2.42 -13.62 17.96
C GLU A 71 -2.49 -12.08 18.10
N ASP A 72 -1.77 -11.33 17.26
CA ASP A 72 -1.76 -9.86 17.28
C ASP A 72 -2.79 -9.25 16.31
N ALA A 73 -3.56 -10.07 15.59
CA ALA A 73 -4.59 -9.64 14.66
C ALA A 73 -5.87 -9.27 15.43
N THR A 74 -5.97 -8.02 15.89
CA THR A 74 -7.27 -7.44 16.26
C THR A 74 -8.19 -7.47 15.04
N ILE A 75 -9.43 -7.94 15.24
CA ILE A 75 -10.41 -8.35 14.23
C ILE A 75 -10.79 -7.25 13.21
N ASP A 76 -10.47 -5.99 13.46
CA ASP A 76 -10.88 -4.88 12.60
C ASP A 76 -9.71 -4.26 11.81
N ARG A 77 -9.82 -4.39 10.48
CA ARG A 77 -9.05 -3.69 9.43
C ARG A 77 -7.53 -3.85 9.44
N ILE A 78 -7.06 -4.82 8.67
CA ILE A 78 -5.69 -4.84 8.12
C ILE A 78 -5.65 -3.95 6.87
N THR A 79 -5.97 -2.65 7.02
CA THR A 79 -5.81 -1.70 5.90
C THR A 79 -4.38 -1.15 5.94
N PRO A 80 -3.59 -1.25 4.86
CA PRO A 80 -2.26 -0.67 4.78
C PRO A 80 -2.32 0.84 4.97
N ALA A 81 -1.34 1.42 5.68
CA ALA A 81 -1.27 2.86 5.90
C ALA A 81 -1.25 3.68 4.59
N CYS A 82 -0.71 3.11 3.51
CA CYS A 82 -0.74 3.76 2.20
C CYS A 82 -2.15 3.89 1.61
N VAL A 83 -3.03 2.92 1.88
CA VAL A 83 -4.45 2.93 1.47
C VAL A 83 -5.23 3.93 2.31
N ASP A 84 -5.10 3.89 3.65
CA ASP A 84 -5.77 4.84 4.55
C ASP A 84 -5.37 6.29 4.29
N ALA A 85 -4.11 6.53 3.92
CA ALA A 85 -3.63 7.87 3.62
C ALA A 85 -4.11 8.42 2.27
N CYS A 86 -4.67 7.57 1.40
CA CYS A 86 -5.08 7.93 0.05
C CYS A 86 -6.45 8.62 0.04
N LEU A 87 -6.45 9.96 0.03
CA LEU A 87 -7.68 10.75 0.01
C LEU A 87 -8.43 10.73 -1.32
N PHE A 88 -7.78 10.27 -2.39
CA PHE A 88 -8.33 10.34 -3.75
C PHE A 88 -8.84 9.00 -4.28
N GLY A 89 -8.71 7.91 -3.51
CA GLY A 89 -9.14 6.58 -3.97
C GLY A 89 -8.26 6.03 -5.10
N ALA A 90 -6.97 6.39 -5.12
CA ALA A 90 -5.99 5.80 -6.04
C ALA A 90 -5.49 4.42 -5.57
N LEU A 91 -5.75 4.06 -4.32
CA LEU A 91 -5.33 2.83 -3.67
C LEU A 91 -6.52 2.27 -2.89
N GLU A 92 -6.89 1.03 -3.17
CA GLU A 92 -8.02 0.35 -2.52
C GLU A 92 -7.60 -1.06 -2.09
N CYS A 93 -7.99 -1.47 -0.88
CA CYS A 93 -7.87 -2.87 -0.48
C CYS A 93 -9.01 -3.67 -1.09
N LEU A 94 -8.67 -4.75 -1.80
CA LEU A 94 -9.66 -5.74 -2.19
C LEU A 94 -9.84 -6.71 -1.02
N PRO A 95 -11.09 -7.02 -0.62
CA PRO A 95 -11.33 -8.10 0.32
C PRO A 95 -10.76 -9.38 -0.28
N MET A 96 -10.14 -10.23 0.54
CA MET A 96 -9.83 -11.59 0.10
C MET A 96 -11.16 -12.25 -0.24
N GLU A 97 -11.32 -12.70 -1.49
CA GLU A 97 -12.47 -13.51 -1.86
C GLU A 97 -12.44 -14.78 -0.98
N GLU A 98 -13.32 -14.84 0.01
CA GLU A 98 -13.74 -16.13 0.53
C GLU A 98 -14.36 -16.84 -0.66
N ASN A 99 -13.74 -17.94 -1.08
CA ASN A 99 -14.22 -18.78 -2.16
C ASN A 99 -15.73 -19.02 -1.97
N ALA A 100 -16.55 -18.30 -2.71
CA ALA A 100 -17.95 -18.62 -2.88
C ALA A 100 -18.01 -19.84 -3.80
N ASN A 101 -17.97 -21.00 -3.15
CA ASN A 101 -18.43 -22.32 -3.56
C ASN A 101 -18.73 -22.55 -5.05
N GLU A 102 -18.10 -23.58 -5.60
CA GLU A 102 -18.83 -24.78 -6.07
C GLU A 102 -17.95 -26.03 -5.99
#